data_AF-A0A916YVI1-F1
#
_entry.id   AF-A0A916YVI1-F1
#
_cell.length_a   1.000
_cell.length_b   1.000
_cell.length_c   1.000
_cell.angle_alpha   90.00
_cell.angle_beta   90.00
_cell.angle_gamma   90.00
#
_symmetry.space_group_name_H-M   'P 1'
#
loop_
_entity.id
_entity.type
_entity.pdbx_description
1 polymer ?
#
loop_
_entity_poly.entity_id
_entity_poly.type
_entity_poly.pdbx_seq_one_letter_code
_entity_poly.pdbx_strand_id
1 'polypeptide(L)'
;MESTEANKKRIEDQTQPKPKQLNPDHPEQLSTDKESMLDRFESEQNVDSIPLEDLKIQHQDEKNKDQTKKTSSSPEKYKSGF
;
A
#
# COMPACT_ATOMS: atom_id res chain seq x y z
N MET A 1 -45.15 7.63 18.46
CA MET A 1 -44.07 7.67 17.45
C MET A 1 -42.70 7.25 18.02
N GLU A 2 -42.62 6.69 19.24
CA GLU A 2 -41.35 6.31 19.91
C GLU A 2 -40.83 4.91 19.55
N SER A 3 -41.62 4.08 18.86
CA SER A 3 -41.30 2.66 18.64
C SER A 3 -40.38 2.38 17.45
N THR A 4 -40.11 3.36 16.58
CA THR A 4 -39.15 3.23 15.46
C THR A 4 -37.71 3.53 15.89
N GLU A 5 -37.53 4.41 16.87
CA GLU A 5 -36.21 4.88 17.31
C GLU A 5 -35.50 3.87 18.21
N ALA A 6 -36.25 3.17 19.06
CA ALA A 6 -35.74 2.08 19.90
C ALA A 6 -35.25 0.88 19.08
N ASN A 7 -35.87 0.62 17.92
CA ASN A 7 -35.46 -0.46 17.02
C ASN A 7 -34.21 -0.09 16.22
N LYS A 8 -34.07 1.18 15.84
CA LYS A 8 -32.86 1.72 15.20
C LYS A 8 -31.62 1.57 16.10
N LYS A 9 -31.72 1.91 17.39
CA LYS A 9 -30.61 1.74 18.35
C LYS A 9 -30.19 0.28 18.54
N ARG A 10 -31.14 -0.66 18.51
CA ARG A 10 -30.89 -2.11 18.62
C ARG A 10 -30.17 -2.70 17.40
N ILE A 11 -30.32 -2.10 16.23
CA ILE A 11 -29.65 -2.52 15.00
C ILE A 11 -28.21 -1.97 14.96
N GLU A 12 -27.98 -0.75 15.45
CA GLU A 12 -26.66 -0.11 15.51
C GLU A 12 -25.70 -0.77 16.51
N ASP A 13 -26.22 -1.30 17.63
CA ASP A 13 -25.41 -2.03 18.63
C ASP A 13 -24.94 -3.43 18.18
N GLN A 14 -25.50 -3.99 17.10
CA GLN A 14 -25.19 -5.35 16.63
C GLN A 14 -24.06 -5.45 15.61
N THR A 15 -23.51 -4.33 15.14
CA THR A 15 -22.43 -4.28 14.13
C THR A 15 -21.04 -3.94 14.70
N GLN A 16 -20.75 -4.32 15.95
CA GLN A 16 -19.40 -4.17 16.50
C GLN A 16 -18.59 -5.46 16.27
N PRO A 17 -17.59 -5.46 15.37
CA PRO A 17 -16.72 -6.62 15.17
C PRO A 17 -15.94 -6.93 16.45
N LYS A 18 -15.87 -8.22 16.80
CA LYS A 18 -15.12 -8.70 17.97
C LYS A 18 -13.63 -8.74 17.62
N PRO A 19 -12.72 -8.24 18.48
CA PRO A 19 -11.29 -8.24 18.21
C PRO A 19 -10.77 -9.68 18.07
N LYS A 20 -10.11 -9.97 16.94
CA LYS A 20 -9.40 -11.24 16.73
C LYS A 20 -8.20 -11.32 17.69
N GLN A 21 -8.08 -12.43 18.41
CA GLN A 21 -6.94 -12.68 19.31
C GLN A 21 -5.65 -12.83 18.47
N LEU A 22 -4.63 -12.02 18.76
CA LEU A 22 -3.30 -12.17 18.16
C LEU A 22 -2.65 -13.48 18.64
N ASN A 23 -2.09 -14.24 17.70
CA ASN A 23 -1.25 -15.39 18.02
C ASN A 23 0.11 -14.89 18.53
N PRO A 24 0.56 -15.30 19.73
CA PRO A 24 1.85 -14.86 20.29
C PRO A 24 3.06 -15.24 19.44
N ASP A 25 2.92 -16.31 18.64
CA ASP A 25 3.98 -16.83 17.78
C ASP A 25 4.23 -15.97 16.54
N HIS A 26 3.31 -15.05 16.21
CA HIS A 26 3.38 -14.18 15.03
C HIS A 26 3.09 -12.71 15.43
N PRO A 27 4.02 -12.08 16.16
CA PRO A 27 3.84 -10.72 16.66
C PRO A 27 3.69 -9.65 15.56
N GLU A 28 4.04 -9.97 14.32
CA GLU A 28 3.87 -9.10 13.15
C GLU A 28 2.41 -8.96 12.70
N GLN A 29 1.51 -9.85 13.11
CA GLN A 29 0.11 -9.85 12.68
C GLN A 29 -0.68 -8.74 13.40
N LEU A 30 -0.94 -7.63 12.70
CA LEU A 30 -1.86 -6.60 13.19
C LEU A 30 -3.31 -7.09 13.06
N SER A 31 -3.89 -7.56 14.16
CA SER A 31 -5.32 -7.92 14.20
C SER A 31 -6.15 -6.65 14.36
N THR A 32 -6.47 -5.98 13.25
CA THR A 32 -7.31 -4.78 13.26
C THR A 32 -8.73 -5.09 12.75
N ASP A 33 -9.74 -4.57 13.44
CA ASP A 33 -11.14 -4.72 13.02
C ASP A 33 -11.53 -3.79 11.88
N LYS A 34 -10.68 -2.79 11.61
CA LYS A 34 -10.83 -1.81 10.52
C LYS A 34 -9.93 -2.21 9.35
N GLU A 35 -10.33 -1.81 8.14
CA GLU A 35 -9.53 -1.98 6.93
C GLU A 35 -8.08 -1.52 7.15
N SER A 36 -7.13 -2.41 6.83
CA SER A 36 -5.70 -2.09 6.88
C SER A 36 -5.42 -0.91 5.97
N MET A 37 -4.41 -0.10 6.29
CA MET A 37 -3.98 1.01 5.41
C MET A 37 -3.70 0.53 3.98
N LEU A 38 -3.22 -0.71 3.84
CA LEU A 38 -2.89 -1.37 2.58
C LEU A 38 -4.11 -1.87 1.80
N ASP A 39 -5.24 -2.05 2.48
CA ASP A 39 -6.46 -2.60 1.89
C ASP A 39 -7.40 -1.51 1.37
N ARG A 40 -7.12 -0.24 1.68
CA ARG A 40 -7.96 0.92 1.31
C ARG A 40 -7.95 1.25 -0.16
N PHE A 41 -6.86 0.92 -0.85
CA PHE A 41 -6.64 1.28 -2.25
C PHE A 41 -6.66 0.03 -3.13
N GLU A 42 -7.84 -0.36 -3.60
CA GLU A 42 -8.00 -1.50 -4.53
C GLU A 42 -7.16 -1.36 -5.80
N SER A 43 -6.90 -0.11 -6.21
CA SER A 43 -6.03 0.18 -7.36
C SER A 43 -4.59 -0.28 -7.14
N GLU A 44 -4.09 -0.26 -5.90
CA GLU A 44 -2.71 -0.64 -5.55
C GLU A 44 -2.49 -2.16 -5.59
N GLN A 45 -3.57 -2.96 -5.53
CA GLN A 45 -3.50 -4.43 -5.55
C GLN A 45 -3.05 -5.00 -6.90
N ASN A 46 -3.29 -4.25 -7.99
CA ASN A 46 -3.03 -4.71 -9.37
C ASN A 46 -1.94 -3.90 -10.07
N VAL A 47 -1.15 -3.11 -9.32
CA VAL A 47 -0.10 -2.28 -9.93
C VAL A 47 1.12 -3.15 -10.19
N ASP A 48 1.62 -3.09 -11.43
CA ASP A 48 2.90 -3.70 -11.78
C ASP A 48 4.01 -3.13 -10.89
N SER A 49 4.93 -3.99 -10.46
CA SER A 49 6.06 -3.56 -9.65
C SER A 49 6.92 -2.57 -10.43
N ILE A 50 7.21 -1.40 -9.85
CA ILE A 50 8.10 -0.43 -10.48
C ILE A 50 9.53 -0.97 -10.43
N PRO A 51 10.27 -0.99 -11.56
CA PRO A 51 11.67 -1.39 -11.57
C PRO A 51 12.52 -0.46 -10.69
N LEU A 52 13.11 -1.02 -9.64
CA LEU A 52 13.95 -0.26 -8.70
C LEU A 52 15.27 0.21 -9.34
N GLU A 53 15.75 -0.49 -10.35
CA GLU A 53 17.02 -0.17 -11.00
C GLU A 53 16.92 1.13 -11.81
N ASP A 54 15.86 1.26 -12.61
CA ASP A 54 15.60 2.48 -13.40
C ASP A 54 15.43 3.71 -12.49
N LEU A 55 14.72 3.56 -11.37
CA LEU A 55 14.54 4.64 -10.39
C LEU A 55 15.86 5.10 -9.76
N LYS A 56 16.74 4.15 -9.41
CA LYS A 56 18.07 4.48 -8.87
C LYS A 56 18.92 5.22 -9.88
N ILE A 57 18.94 4.76 -11.13
CA ILE A 57 19.69 5.41 -12.22
C ILE A 57 19.18 6.84 -12.43
N GLN A 58 17.86 7.03 -12.50
CA GLN A 58 17.26 8.37 -12.61
C GLN A 58 17.65 9.28 -11.44
N HIS A 59 17.62 8.77 -10.21
CA HIS A 59 17.99 9.55 -9.04
C HIS A 59 19.48 9.93 -9.05
N GLN A 60 20.35 9.02 -9.50
CA GLN A 60 21.78 9.29 -9.65
C GLN A 60 22.07 10.30 -10.77
N ASP A 61 21.37 10.19 -11.90
CA ASP A 61 21.45 11.13 -13.00
C ASP A 61 20.98 12.52 -12.58
N GLU A 62 19.89 12.60 -11.82
CA GLU A 62 19.35 13.85 -11.27
C GLU A 62 20.32 14.45 -10.23
N LYS A 63 21.02 13.63 -9.46
CA LYS A 63 22.03 14.12 -8.52
C LYS A 63 23.27 14.65 -9.24
N ASN A 64 23.66 14.01 -10.35
CA ASN A 64 24.90 14.26 -11.06
C ASN A 64 24.67 14.75 -12.50
N LYS A 65 23.67 15.63 -12.69
CA LYS A 65 23.11 16.05 -14.01
C LYS A 65 24.14 16.50 -15.03
N ASP A 66 25.23 17.12 -14.56
CA ASP A 66 26.27 17.66 -15.43
C ASP A 66 27.29 16.61 -15.87
N GLN A 67 27.53 15.59 -15.05
CA GLN A 67 28.50 14.53 -15.32
C GLN A 67 27.88 13.38 -16.13
N THR A 68 26.60 13.10 -15.92
CA THR A 68 25.93 11.94 -16.53
C THR A 68 25.42 12.21 -17.95
N LYS A 69 25.54 13.44 -18.48
CA LYS A 69 25.10 13.77 -19.87
C LYS A 69 25.76 12.90 -20.95
N LYS A 70 26.97 12.39 -20.67
CA LYS A 70 27.73 11.53 -21.60
C LYS A 70 27.26 10.07 -21.55
N THR A 71 26.69 9.63 -20.43
CA THR A 71 26.32 8.24 -20.14
C THR A 71 24.81 8.01 -20.13
N SER A 72 24.01 9.08 -20.14
CA SER A 72 22.53 9.03 -20.16
C SER A 72 21.95 8.35 -21.40
N SER A 73 22.73 8.20 -22.48
CA SER A 73 22.36 7.44 -23.68
C SER A 73 22.98 6.04 -23.74
N SER A 74 23.58 5.55 -22.65
CA SER A 74 24.16 4.21 -22.59
C SER A 74 23.08 3.13 -22.82
N PRO A 75 23.37 2.05 -23.56
CA PRO A 75 22.46 0.93 -23.71
C PRO A 75 22.09 0.28 -22.37
N GLU A 76 22.93 0.44 -21.35
CA GLU A 76 22.69 -0.05 -19.99
C GLU A 76 21.43 0.56 -19.34
N LYS A 77 21.11 1.82 -19.65
CA LYS A 77 19.88 2.50 -19.20
C LYS A 77 18.60 1.88 -19.78
N TYR A 78 18.72 1.18 -20.89
CA TYR A 78 17.60 0.56 -21.60
C TYR A 78 17.59 -0.97 -21.48
N LYS A 79 18.42 -1.54 -20.59
CA LYS A 79 18.40 -2.97 -20.27
C LYS A 79 17.31 -3.28 -19.24
N SER A 80 16.07 -2.89 -19.52
CA SER A 80 14.91 -3.51 -18.87
C SER A 80 14.54 -4.72 -19.73
N GLY A 81 14.83 -5.92 -19.22
CA GLY A 81 14.65 -7.18 -19.96
C GLY A 81 13.18 -7.52 -20.20
N PHE A 82 12.63 -6.99 -21.29
CA PHE A 82 11.39 -7.42 -21.94
C PHE A 82 11.63 -7.60 -23.44
#